data_AF-A0A832W8R1-F1
#
_entry.id   AF-A0A832W8R1-F1
#
_cell.length_a   1.000
_cell.length_b   1.000
_cell.length_c   1.000
_cell.angle_alpha   90.00
_cell.angle_beta   90.00
_cell.angle_gamma   90.00
#
_symmetry.space_group_name_H-M   'P 1'
#
loop_
_entity.id
_entity.type
_entity.pdbx_description
1 polymer ?
#
loop_
_entity_poly.entity_id
_entity_poly.type
_entity_poly.pdbx_seq_one_letter_code
_entity_poly.pdbx_strand_id
1 'polypeptide(L)'
;MSKQGKLSPEEFAKTPEQVINRFIDYLDPQEEPMLEALSIAHFWDFDLFEALAGKINYPVTNFSKLCRFSFIQKETGERWSMHDIMREGLQKHQGNQEKKSVHKIIFNFYNDKLEKLDIKSITSEHETALIEAFYHAKEALEIRDMFDWCITVSDPFNRAAFWQLIAPLYEDMLQLLEAKLGLEHTSVATTLNNLAGLYDNMGEYEKALPIYQRALEIVEKVLGPQHPDVANTLNNLALLYRQMGEYEKALPIYQRALEIMENVLGSNHPNTIIIRNNFVQCITNMEGKSEN
;
A
#
# COMPACT_ATOMS: atom_id res chain seq x y z
N MET A 1 26.87 45.11 10.31
CA MET A 1 26.83 46.11 9.21
C MET A 1 25.70 45.72 8.28
N SER A 2 24.70 46.57 8.08
CA SER A 2 23.54 46.29 7.24
C SER A 2 23.95 46.21 5.77
N LYS A 3 23.74 45.06 5.13
CA LYS A 3 23.72 44.96 3.67
C LYS A 3 22.28 45.18 3.20
N GLN A 4 21.80 46.43 3.28
CA GLN A 4 20.63 46.87 2.51
C GLN A 4 21.13 47.54 1.23
N GLY A 5 21.73 46.76 0.34
CA GLY A 5 21.85 47.14 -1.07
C GLY A 5 20.57 46.72 -1.77
N LYS A 6 19.92 47.62 -2.51
CA LYS A 6 18.78 47.25 -3.37
C LYS A 6 19.27 46.20 -4.37
N LEU A 7 18.68 45.00 -4.31
CA LEU A 7 18.94 43.94 -5.28
C LEU A 7 18.60 44.44 -6.69
N SER A 8 19.52 44.25 -7.64
CA SER A 8 19.29 44.64 -9.04
C SER A 8 18.36 43.64 -9.74
N PRO A 9 17.60 44.04 -10.79
CA PRO A 9 16.74 43.14 -11.56
C PRO A 9 17.45 41.87 -12.08
N GLU A 10 18.75 41.96 -12.36
CA GLU A 10 19.58 40.84 -12.83
C GLU A 10 19.95 39.86 -11.71
N GLU A 11 19.91 40.34 -10.46
CA GLU A 11 20.08 39.54 -9.26
C GLU A 11 18.79 38.84 -8.85
N PHE A 12 17.64 39.00 -9.51
CA PHE A 12 16.46 38.17 -9.20
C PHE A 12 16.63 36.76 -9.79
N ALA A 13 16.19 35.76 -9.03
CA ALA A 13 16.16 34.39 -9.48
C ALA A 13 15.33 34.27 -10.77
N LYS A 14 15.91 33.61 -11.78
CA LYS A 14 15.34 33.52 -13.14
C LYS A 14 14.60 32.20 -13.37
N THR A 15 14.71 31.26 -12.43
CA THR A 15 13.99 29.99 -12.43
C THR A 15 13.31 29.77 -11.07
N PRO A 16 12.21 29.00 -11.01
CA PRO A 16 11.58 28.62 -9.75
C PRO A 16 12.56 27.97 -8.76
N GLU A 17 13.47 27.13 -9.25
CA GLU A 17 14.51 26.50 -8.45
C GLU A 17 15.45 27.51 -7.79
N GLN A 18 15.90 28.53 -8.54
CA GLN A 18 16.74 29.59 -7.97
C GLN A 18 16.02 30.43 -6.91
N VAL A 19 14.69 30.58 -7.03
CA VAL A 19 13.87 31.27 -6.01
C VAL A 19 13.86 30.45 -4.72
N ILE A 20 13.65 29.15 -4.83
CA ILE A 20 13.56 28.25 -3.67
C ILE A 20 14.92 28.12 -2.97
N ASN A 21 16.00 27.90 -3.72
CA ASN A 21 17.33 27.76 -3.13
C ASN A 21 17.71 29.00 -2.31
N ARG A 22 17.38 30.19 -2.83
CA ARG A 22 17.59 31.43 -2.08
C ARG A 22 16.66 31.54 -0.89
N PHE A 23 15.41 31.15 -1.01
CA PHE A 23 14.50 31.14 0.13
C PHE A 23 15.07 30.27 1.26
N ILE A 24 15.57 29.08 0.92
CA ILE A 24 16.23 28.17 1.87
C ILE A 24 17.46 28.84 2.50
N ASP A 25 18.30 29.52 1.70
CA ASP A 25 19.47 30.26 2.23
C ASP A 25 19.09 31.36 3.27
N TYR A 26 17.84 31.84 3.25
CA TYR A 26 17.33 32.85 4.17
C TYR A 26 16.40 32.29 5.26
N LEU A 27 16.11 30.98 5.27
CA LEU A 27 15.33 30.36 6.32
C LEU A 27 16.10 30.44 7.65
N ASP A 28 15.35 30.57 8.76
CA ASP A 28 15.94 30.39 10.08
C ASP A 28 16.48 28.96 10.17
N PRO A 29 17.77 28.74 10.50
CA PRO A 29 18.34 27.40 10.64
C PRO A 29 17.60 26.52 11.66
N GLN A 30 16.80 27.12 12.55
CA GLN A 30 15.93 26.37 13.46
C GLN A 30 14.65 25.87 12.78
N GLU A 31 14.14 26.55 11.75
CA GLU A 31 12.88 26.23 11.05
C GLU A 31 13.09 25.28 9.87
N GLU A 32 14.25 25.35 9.23
CA GLU A 32 14.61 24.54 8.05
C GLU A 32 14.39 23.03 8.27
N PRO A 33 14.91 22.38 9.35
CA PRO A 33 14.72 20.93 9.53
C PRO A 33 13.26 20.50 9.68
N MET A 34 12.41 21.35 10.26
CA MET A 34 10.99 21.06 10.42
C MET A 34 10.24 21.25 9.10
N LEU A 35 10.56 22.29 8.33
CA LEU A 35 9.98 22.49 7.00
C LEU A 35 10.38 21.37 6.05
N GLU A 36 11.63 20.93 6.12
CA GLU A 36 12.14 19.76 5.41
C GLU A 36 11.38 18.49 5.79
N ALA A 37 11.20 18.21 7.09
CA ALA A 37 10.44 17.05 7.55
C ALA A 37 8.97 17.10 7.10
N LEU A 38 8.31 18.26 7.22
CA LEU A 38 6.91 18.43 6.79
C LEU A 38 6.74 18.33 5.27
N SER A 39 7.76 18.70 4.49
CA SER A 39 7.75 18.52 3.04
C SER A 39 7.62 17.04 2.62
N ILE A 40 7.98 16.09 3.49
CA ILE A 40 7.89 14.66 3.15
C ILE A 40 6.44 14.17 3.20
N ALA A 41 5.65 14.68 4.14
CA ALA A 41 4.23 14.36 4.25
C ALA A 41 3.42 15.01 3.11
N HIS A 42 2.32 14.39 2.69
CA HIS A 42 1.36 15.03 1.78
C HIS A 42 0.57 16.13 2.48
N PHE A 43 0.16 15.85 3.71
CA PHE A 43 -0.50 16.76 4.64
C PHE A 43 -0.15 16.36 6.07
N TRP A 44 -0.43 17.23 7.04
CA TRP A 44 -0.25 16.94 8.46
C TRP A 44 -1.32 17.65 9.29
N ASP A 45 -1.67 17.05 10.42
CA ASP A 45 -2.38 17.69 11.52
C ASP A 45 -1.38 18.08 12.63
N PHE A 46 -1.89 18.56 13.76
CA PHE A 46 -1.03 18.89 14.90
C PHE A 46 -0.34 17.65 15.48
N ASP A 47 -0.99 16.50 15.48
CA ASP A 47 -0.47 15.27 16.08
C ASP A 47 0.74 14.74 15.29
N LEU A 48 0.64 14.71 13.95
CA LEU A 48 1.78 14.35 13.10
C LEU A 48 2.92 15.37 13.23
N PHE A 49 2.58 16.66 13.28
CA PHE A 49 3.57 17.71 13.53
C PHE A 49 4.29 17.50 14.86
N GLU A 50 3.57 17.22 15.95
CA GLU A 50 4.12 16.97 17.28
C GLU A 50 5.02 15.73 17.27
N ALA A 51 4.59 14.65 16.63
CA ALA A 51 5.38 13.43 16.49
C ALA A 51 6.71 13.68 15.76
N LEU A 52 6.69 14.44 14.66
CA LEU A 52 7.90 14.84 13.93
C LEU A 52 8.78 15.76 14.78
N ALA A 53 8.19 16.78 15.38
CA ALA A 53 8.89 17.76 16.21
C ALA A 53 9.62 17.10 17.38
N GLY A 54 9.00 16.11 18.04
CA GLY A 54 9.64 15.34 19.10
C GLY A 54 10.85 14.53 18.64
N LYS A 55 10.85 14.04 17.39
CA LYS A 55 11.97 13.26 16.83
C LYS A 55 13.15 14.12 16.39
N ILE A 56 12.88 15.30 15.85
CA ILE A 56 13.93 16.23 15.41
C ILE A 56 14.27 17.31 16.47
N ASN A 57 13.70 17.20 17.67
CA ASN A 57 13.86 18.14 18.78
C ASN A 57 13.49 19.59 18.43
N TYR A 58 12.37 19.77 17.72
CA TYR A 58 11.82 21.06 17.32
C TYR A 58 10.75 21.55 18.33
N PRO A 59 10.71 22.85 18.70
CA PRO A 59 9.72 23.35 19.65
C PRO A 59 8.28 23.33 19.10
N VAL A 60 7.40 22.55 19.72
CA VAL A 60 5.99 22.43 19.31
C VAL A 60 5.22 23.76 19.33
N THR A 61 5.66 24.72 20.17
CA THR A 61 5.09 26.07 20.26
C THR A 61 5.21 26.87 18.97
N ASN A 62 6.11 26.47 18.06
CA ASN A 62 6.33 27.15 16.80
C ASN A 62 5.34 26.72 15.70
N PHE A 63 4.42 25.78 15.97
CA PHE A 63 3.44 25.31 14.99
C PHE A 63 2.69 26.46 14.32
N SER A 64 2.11 27.37 15.11
CA SER A 64 1.34 28.51 14.58
C SER A 64 2.19 29.50 13.78
N LYS A 65 3.52 29.55 14.02
CA LYS A 65 4.43 30.38 13.22
C LYS A 65 4.67 29.73 11.86
N LEU A 66 4.90 28.42 11.82
CA LEU A 66 5.07 27.66 10.57
C LEU A 66 3.83 27.78 9.68
N CYS A 67 2.63 27.59 10.23
CA CYS A 67 1.38 27.70 9.46
C CYS A 67 1.11 29.09 8.87
N ARG A 68 1.91 30.13 9.19
CA ARG A 68 1.82 31.46 8.57
C ARG A 68 2.63 31.60 7.28
N PHE A 69 3.49 30.64 6.96
CA PHE A 69 4.18 30.64 5.67
C PHE A 69 3.17 30.61 4.53
N SER A 70 3.34 31.47 3.52
CA SER A 70 2.38 31.63 2.42
C SER A 70 2.24 30.40 1.53
N PHE A 71 3.20 29.48 1.60
CA PHE A 71 3.20 28.20 0.88
C PHE A 71 2.61 27.05 1.70
N ILE A 72 2.17 27.31 2.95
CA ILE A 72 1.45 26.35 3.77
C ILE A 72 -0.03 26.74 3.75
N GLN A 73 -0.87 25.79 3.37
CA GLN A 73 -2.31 26.02 3.23
C GLN A 73 -3.04 25.16 4.26
N LYS A 74 -4.08 25.74 4.87
CA LYS A 74 -5.00 24.97 5.71
C LYS A 74 -6.03 24.30 4.79
N GLU A 75 -6.11 22.99 4.86
CA GLU A 75 -7.07 22.18 4.12
C GLU A 75 -8.42 22.09 4.86
N THR A 76 -9.32 21.24 4.37
CA THR A 76 -10.56 20.94 5.06
C THR A 76 -10.27 20.29 6.43
N GLY A 77 -10.93 20.77 7.48
CA GLY A 77 -10.70 20.30 8.86
C GLY A 77 -9.49 20.95 9.53
N GLU A 78 -8.71 20.15 10.27
CA GLU A 78 -7.49 20.56 10.99
C GLU A 78 -6.24 19.96 10.33
N ARG A 79 -6.17 20.05 9.01
CA ARG A 79 -5.03 19.59 8.21
C ARG A 79 -4.36 20.76 7.49
N TRP A 80 -3.05 20.62 7.27
CA TRP A 80 -2.23 21.55 6.52
C TRP A 80 -1.42 20.81 5.48
N SER A 81 -1.16 21.46 4.36
CA SER A 81 -0.27 20.96 3.32
C SER A 81 0.70 22.03 2.84
N MET A 82 1.78 21.56 2.23
CA MET A 82 2.80 22.40 1.63
C MET A 82 2.60 22.44 0.12
N HIS A 83 2.66 23.63 -0.46
CA HIS A 83 2.61 23.80 -1.91
C HIS A 83 3.72 22.99 -2.61
N ASP A 84 3.36 22.25 -3.67
CA ASP A 84 4.23 21.27 -4.35
C ASP A 84 5.61 21.82 -4.73
N ILE A 85 5.66 23.02 -5.32
CA ILE A 85 6.92 23.68 -5.68
C ILE A 85 7.87 23.80 -4.47
N MET A 86 7.36 24.22 -3.30
CA MET A 86 8.17 24.35 -2.09
C MET A 86 8.54 22.97 -1.54
N ARG A 87 7.58 22.04 -1.58
CA ARG A 87 7.76 20.65 -1.18
C ARG A 87 8.92 19.99 -1.93
N GLU A 88 8.88 20.02 -3.26
CA GLU A 88 9.93 19.46 -4.13
C GLU A 88 11.27 20.15 -3.93
N GLY A 89 11.25 21.49 -3.79
CA GLY A 89 12.45 22.27 -3.54
C GLY A 89 13.16 21.84 -2.25
N LEU A 90 12.46 21.83 -1.12
CA LEU A 90 13.01 21.40 0.17
C LEU A 90 13.49 19.95 0.12
N GLN A 91 12.74 19.06 -0.52
CA GLN A 91 13.17 17.68 -0.66
C GLN A 91 14.47 17.57 -1.48
N LYS A 92 14.71 18.38 -2.51
CA LYS A 92 15.97 18.28 -3.29
C LYS A 92 17.23 18.56 -2.47
N HIS A 93 17.13 19.33 -1.40
CA HIS A 93 18.26 19.68 -0.52
C HIS A 93 18.54 18.64 0.56
N GLN A 94 17.57 17.77 0.88
CA GLN A 94 17.70 16.75 1.92
C GLN A 94 18.50 15.52 1.45
N GLY A 95 19.33 14.98 2.34
CA GLY A 95 20.04 13.73 2.12
C GLY A 95 19.10 12.52 2.07
N ASN A 96 19.40 11.53 1.22
CA ASN A 96 18.56 10.32 1.07
C ASN A 96 18.36 9.56 2.40
N GLN A 97 19.35 9.55 3.29
CA GLN A 97 19.25 8.91 4.60
C GLN A 97 18.29 9.66 5.54
N GLU A 98 18.35 11.00 5.54
CA GLU A 98 17.48 11.85 6.34
C GLU A 98 16.03 11.70 5.89
N LYS A 99 15.78 11.73 4.57
CA LYS A 99 14.46 11.45 4.01
C LYS A 99 13.92 10.09 4.44
N LYS A 100 14.71 9.02 4.27
CA LYS A 100 14.32 7.67 4.67
C LYS A 100 13.96 7.61 6.16
N SER A 101 14.69 8.34 7.01
CA SER A 101 14.41 8.41 8.45
C SER A 101 13.08 9.11 8.75
N VAL A 102 12.75 10.20 8.06
CA VAL A 102 11.49 10.91 8.22
C VAL A 102 10.32 10.09 7.66
N HIS A 103 10.45 9.48 6.48
CA HIS A 103 9.45 8.53 5.97
C HIS A 103 9.17 7.43 7.01
N LYS A 104 10.19 6.90 7.67
CA LYS A 104 10.02 5.89 8.71
C LYS A 104 9.25 6.42 9.93
N ILE A 105 9.45 7.69 10.33
CA ILE A 105 8.71 8.31 11.42
C ILE A 105 7.22 8.44 11.04
N ILE A 106 6.94 8.96 9.85
CA ILE A 106 5.56 9.18 9.39
C ILE A 106 4.85 7.83 9.18
N PHE A 107 5.55 6.84 8.61
CA PHE A 107 5.07 5.46 8.51
C PHE A 107 4.62 4.92 9.86
N ASN A 108 5.47 5.01 10.90
CA ASN A 108 5.14 4.53 12.23
C ASN A 108 3.92 5.27 12.81
N PHE A 109 3.86 6.61 12.66
CA PHE A 109 2.73 7.39 13.14
C PHE A 109 1.38 6.91 12.58
N TYR A 110 1.31 6.65 11.28
CA TYR A 110 0.09 6.12 10.68
C TYR A 110 -0.12 4.63 10.99
N ASN A 111 0.95 3.84 11.04
CA ASN A 111 0.86 2.42 11.39
C ASN A 111 0.32 2.19 12.80
N ASP A 112 0.65 3.06 13.77
CA ASP A 112 0.13 3.00 15.13
C ASP A 112 -1.40 3.10 15.17
N LYS A 113 -2.01 3.83 14.22
CA LYS A 113 -3.47 3.94 14.06
C LYS A 113 -4.10 2.66 13.49
N LEU A 114 -3.31 1.79 12.87
CA LEU A 114 -3.75 0.55 12.22
C LEU A 114 -3.52 -0.68 13.11
N GLU A 115 -2.78 -0.54 14.21
CA GLU A 115 -2.50 -1.64 15.12
C GLU A 115 -3.78 -2.16 15.79
N LYS A 116 -3.98 -3.48 15.72
CA LYS A 116 -5.10 -4.19 16.37
C LYS A 116 -6.48 -3.64 15.98
N LEU A 117 -6.62 -3.17 14.73
CA LEU A 117 -7.85 -2.64 14.19
C LEU A 117 -8.99 -3.65 14.28
N ASP A 118 -10.11 -3.26 14.90
CA ASP A 118 -11.37 -4.01 14.83
C ASP A 118 -12.05 -3.72 13.48
N ILE A 119 -12.38 -4.78 12.76
CA ILE A 119 -13.06 -4.77 11.46
C ILE A 119 -14.37 -3.97 11.53
N LYS A 120 -15.04 -3.95 12.69
CA LYS A 120 -16.31 -3.21 12.88
C LYS A 120 -16.12 -1.73 13.18
N SER A 121 -14.90 -1.28 13.46
CA SER A 121 -14.60 0.11 13.84
C SER A 121 -13.75 0.86 12.81
N ILE A 122 -13.65 0.37 11.58
CA ILE A 122 -12.93 1.05 10.51
C ILE A 122 -13.63 2.39 10.20
N THR A 123 -12.83 3.45 10.07
CA THR A 123 -13.29 4.82 9.82
C THR A 123 -12.45 5.42 8.70
N SER A 124 -12.86 6.57 8.17
CA SER A 124 -12.09 7.31 7.16
C SER A 124 -10.68 7.73 7.62
N GLU A 125 -10.47 7.85 8.94
CA GLU A 125 -9.12 8.07 9.49
C GLU A 125 -8.23 6.84 9.29
N HIS A 126 -8.76 5.64 9.51
CA HIS A 126 -8.03 4.40 9.26
C HIS A 126 -7.74 4.20 7.76
N GLU A 127 -8.68 4.55 6.89
CA GLU A 127 -8.46 4.51 5.44
C GLU A 127 -7.34 5.48 5.03
N THR A 128 -7.36 6.70 5.57
CA THR A 128 -6.28 7.69 5.37
C THR A 128 -4.95 7.15 5.88
N ALA A 129 -4.94 6.59 7.10
CA ALA A 129 -3.73 6.04 7.70
C ALA A 129 -3.16 4.89 6.89
N LEU A 130 -3.99 4.02 6.31
CA LEU A 130 -3.55 2.92 5.45
C LEU A 130 -2.84 3.45 4.20
N ILE A 131 -3.43 4.43 3.51
CA ILE A 131 -2.86 5.02 2.29
C ILE A 131 -1.52 5.71 2.61
N GLU A 132 -1.48 6.55 3.63
CA GLU A 132 -0.27 7.28 3.99
C GLU A 132 0.82 6.35 4.53
N ALA A 133 0.47 5.38 5.39
CA ALA A 133 1.43 4.38 5.83
C ALA A 133 2.00 3.60 4.65
N PHE A 134 1.19 3.21 3.66
CA PHE A 134 1.68 2.50 2.48
C PHE A 134 2.64 3.35 1.66
N TYR A 135 2.30 4.63 1.43
CA TYR A 135 3.19 5.58 0.75
C TYR A 135 4.56 5.66 1.44
N HIS A 136 4.58 5.87 2.75
CA HIS A 136 5.83 6.01 3.49
C HIS A 136 6.58 4.68 3.65
N ALA A 137 5.88 3.54 3.70
CA ALA A 137 6.49 2.21 3.75
C ALA A 137 7.34 1.92 2.50
N LYS A 138 6.87 2.33 1.31
CA LYS A 138 7.60 2.16 0.03
C LYS A 138 8.97 2.84 0.04
N GLU A 139 9.09 3.96 0.72
CA GLU A 139 10.30 4.77 0.81
C GLU A 139 11.20 4.38 2.00
N ALA A 140 10.60 3.87 3.08
CA ALA A 140 11.28 3.63 4.35
C ALA A 140 11.72 2.18 4.59
N LEU A 141 10.96 1.20 4.11
CA LEU A 141 11.14 -0.21 4.44
C LEU A 141 11.90 -0.96 3.35
N GLU A 142 12.56 -2.05 3.75
CA GLU A 142 13.08 -3.01 2.78
C GLU A 142 11.92 -3.77 2.13
N ILE A 143 12.10 -4.21 0.88
CA ILE A 143 11.00 -4.76 0.05
C ILE A 143 10.23 -5.91 0.73
N ARG A 144 10.95 -6.77 1.47
CA ARG A 144 10.36 -7.87 2.22
C ARG A 144 9.48 -7.38 3.37
N ASP A 145 9.99 -6.44 4.17
CA ASP A 145 9.27 -5.89 5.32
C ASP A 145 8.03 -5.11 4.85
N MET A 146 8.14 -4.37 3.75
CA MET A 146 7.00 -3.67 3.12
C MET A 146 5.93 -4.66 2.66
N PHE A 147 6.32 -5.75 2.00
CA PHE A 147 5.41 -6.81 1.57
C PHE A 147 4.70 -7.45 2.77
N ASP A 148 5.46 -7.95 3.76
CA ASP A 148 4.91 -8.63 4.94
C ASP A 148 3.95 -7.70 5.73
N TRP A 149 4.32 -6.43 5.86
CA TRP A 149 3.47 -5.40 6.46
C TRP A 149 2.18 -5.18 5.67
N CYS A 150 2.26 -4.98 4.34
CA CYS A 150 1.10 -4.70 3.50
C CYS A 150 0.08 -5.86 3.53
N ILE A 151 0.55 -7.11 3.49
CA ILE A 151 -0.32 -8.29 3.62
C ILE A 151 -1.03 -8.29 4.98
N THR A 152 -0.30 -8.00 6.05
CA THR A 152 -0.85 -8.04 7.41
C THR A 152 -1.87 -6.92 7.66
N VAL A 153 -1.52 -5.68 7.30
CA VAL A 153 -2.33 -4.50 7.60
C VAL A 153 -3.61 -4.43 6.76
N SER A 154 -3.61 -5.06 5.58
CA SER A 154 -4.78 -5.06 4.67
C SER A 154 -5.84 -6.11 5.01
N ASP A 155 -5.54 -7.13 5.84
CA ASP A 155 -6.51 -8.17 6.22
C ASP A 155 -7.82 -7.61 6.81
N PRO A 156 -7.81 -6.73 7.84
CA PRO A 156 -9.06 -6.20 8.39
C PRO A 156 -9.88 -5.43 7.36
N PHE A 157 -9.22 -4.68 6.46
CA PHE A 157 -9.89 -3.94 5.37
C PHE A 157 -10.50 -4.89 4.34
N ASN A 158 -9.77 -5.94 3.95
CA ASN A 158 -10.26 -6.96 3.04
C ASN A 158 -11.51 -7.67 3.61
N ARG A 159 -11.47 -8.03 4.91
CA ARG A 159 -12.59 -8.68 5.60
C ARG A 159 -13.79 -7.76 5.81
N ALA A 160 -13.57 -6.45 5.90
CA ALA A 160 -14.60 -5.42 5.94
C ALA A 160 -15.07 -4.97 4.53
N ALA A 161 -14.64 -5.64 3.46
CA ALA A 161 -15.00 -5.34 2.07
C ALA A 161 -14.55 -3.97 1.55
N PHE A 162 -13.47 -3.39 2.10
CA PHE A 162 -12.80 -2.19 1.57
C PHE A 162 -11.92 -2.53 0.35
N TRP A 163 -12.39 -3.39 -0.57
CA TRP A 163 -11.59 -3.89 -1.69
C TRP A 163 -11.15 -2.79 -2.65
N GLN A 164 -12.02 -1.79 -2.90
CA GLN A 164 -11.70 -0.63 -3.73
C GLN A 164 -10.57 0.22 -3.15
N LEU A 165 -10.46 0.29 -1.82
CA LEU A 165 -9.39 1.02 -1.14
C LEU A 165 -8.04 0.29 -1.27
N ILE A 166 -8.05 -1.03 -1.10
CA ILE A 166 -6.80 -1.81 -1.00
C ILE A 166 -6.29 -2.35 -2.33
N ALA A 167 -7.12 -2.49 -3.37
CA ALA A 167 -6.67 -2.97 -4.69
C ALA A 167 -5.54 -2.12 -5.29
N PRO A 168 -5.60 -0.77 -5.28
CA PRO A 168 -4.49 0.05 -5.76
C PRO A 168 -3.17 -0.15 -5.00
N LEU A 169 -3.24 -0.45 -3.69
CA LEU A 169 -2.04 -0.76 -2.90
C LEU A 169 -1.39 -2.07 -3.37
N TYR A 170 -2.20 -3.08 -3.71
CA TYR A 170 -1.69 -4.34 -4.26
C TYR A 170 -1.14 -4.19 -5.68
N GLU A 171 -1.74 -3.32 -6.51
CA GLU A 171 -1.21 -2.98 -7.84
C GLU A 171 0.16 -2.29 -7.74
N ASP A 172 0.30 -1.30 -6.85
CA ASP A 172 1.57 -0.61 -6.59
C ASP A 172 2.62 -1.58 -6.02
N MET A 173 2.22 -2.41 -5.05
CA MET A 173 3.10 -3.42 -4.44
C MET A 173 3.58 -4.43 -5.49
N LEU A 174 2.71 -4.85 -6.42
CA LEU A 174 3.06 -5.75 -7.51
C LEU A 174 4.17 -5.15 -8.39
N GLN A 175 4.00 -3.91 -8.84
CA GLN A 175 4.99 -3.21 -9.68
C GLN A 175 6.35 -3.11 -8.98
N LEU A 176 6.35 -2.80 -7.67
CA LEU A 176 7.58 -2.74 -6.88
C LEU A 176 8.26 -4.11 -6.75
N LEU A 177 7.50 -5.16 -6.45
CA LEU A 177 8.04 -6.52 -6.31
C LEU A 177 8.63 -7.02 -7.64
N GLU A 178 7.93 -6.80 -8.74
CA GLU A 178 8.43 -7.15 -10.08
C GLU A 178 9.74 -6.43 -10.42
N ALA A 179 9.82 -5.14 -10.13
CA ALA A 179 11.01 -4.34 -10.39
C ALA A 179 12.21 -4.73 -9.51
N LYS A 180 11.97 -5.17 -8.26
CA LYS A 180 13.03 -5.45 -7.27
C LYS A 180 13.44 -6.91 -7.21
N LEU A 181 12.50 -7.85 -7.39
CA LEU A 181 12.70 -9.28 -7.20
C LEU A 181 12.57 -10.08 -8.51
N GLY A 182 12.02 -9.47 -9.56
CA GLY A 182 11.76 -10.11 -10.85
C GLY A 182 10.35 -10.70 -10.97
N LEU A 183 9.95 -10.98 -12.21
CA LEU A 183 8.59 -11.38 -12.58
C LEU A 183 8.17 -12.76 -12.04
N GLU A 184 9.13 -13.61 -11.67
CA GLU A 184 8.90 -15.01 -11.28
C GLU A 184 9.24 -15.25 -9.79
N HIS A 185 9.03 -14.25 -8.94
CA HIS A 185 9.23 -14.38 -7.50
C HIS A 185 7.96 -14.85 -6.78
N THR A 186 8.08 -15.61 -5.68
CA THR A 186 6.93 -16.12 -4.91
C THR A 186 6.06 -15.00 -4.33
N SER A 187 6.66 -13.90 -3.88
CA SER A 187 5.92 -12.70 -3.45
C SER A 187 5.12 -12.06 -4.59
N VAL A 188 5.60 -12.13 -5.84
CA VAL A 188 4.83 -11.66 -7.02
C VAL A 188 3.61 -12.54 -7.23
N ALA A 189 3.77 -13.87 -7.18
CA ALA A 189 2.64 -14.80 -7.27
C ALA A 189 1.61 -14.59 -6.14
N THR A 190 2.08 -14.37 -4.91
CA THR A 190 1.21 -14.12 -3.75
C THR A 190 0.42 -12.82 -3.92
N THR A 191 1.09 -11.75 -4.34
CA THR A 191 0.46 -10.46 -4.62
C THR A 191 -0.56 -10.54 -5.75
N LEU A 192 -0.23 -11.25 -6.85
CA LEU A 192 -1.17 -11.50 -7.95
C LEU A 192 -2.40 -12.27 -7.47
N ASN A 193 -2.22 -13.36 -6.70
CA ASN A 193 -3.32 -14.15 -6.17
C ASN A 193 -4.26 -13.30 -5.28
N ASN A 194 -3.70 -12.45 -4.43
CA ASN A 194 -4.49 -11.59 -3.57
C ASN A 194 -5.19 -10.48 -4.37
N LEU A 195 -4.50 -9.83 -5.32
CA LEU A 195 -5.09 -8.83 -6.19
C LEU A 195 -6.25 -9.39 -7.03
N ALA A 196 -6.09 -10.60 -7.57
CA ALA A 196 -7.17 -11.29 -8.27
C ALA A 196 -8.36 -11.56 -7.34
N GLY A 197 -8.11 -11.95 -6.08
CA GLY A 197 -9.16 -12.10 -5.06
C GLY A 197 -9.90 -10.81 -4.73
N LEU A 198 -9.21 -9.66 -4.75
CA LEU A 198 -9.85 -8.36 -4.59
C LEU A 198 -10.79 -8.05 -5.76
N TYR A 199 -10.35 -8.26 -7.01
CA TYR A 199 -11.20 -8.06 -8.18
C TYR A 199 -12.38 -9.03 -8.22
N ASP A 200 -12.15 -10.30 -7.87
CA ASP A 200 -13.19 -11.31 -7.74
C ASP A 200 -14.27 -10.88 -6.73
N ASN A 201 -13.87 -10.45 -5.53
CA ASN A 201 -14.79 -9.94 -4.52
C ASN A 201 -15.59 -8.70 -4.99
N MET A 202 -15.01 -7.87 -5.87
CA MET A 202 -15.69 -6.74 -6.51
C MET A 202 -16.61 -7.14 -7.69
N GLY A 203 -16.63 -8.42 -8.06
CA GLY A 203 -17.39 -8.94 -9.21
C GLY A 203 -16.70 -8.69 -10.55
N GLU A 204 -15.44 -8.25 -10.56
CA GLU A 204 -14.66 -7.94 -11.77
C GLU A 204 -13.94 -9.20 -12.29
N TYR A 205 -14.72 -10.23 -12.61
CA TYR A 205 -14.21 -11.56 -12.92
C TYR A 205 -13.29 -11.59 -14.15
N GLU A 206 -13.58 -10.77 -15.16
CA GLU A 206 -12.75 -10.66 -16.37
C GLU A 206 -11.36 -10.09 -16.08
N LYS A 207 -11.22 -9.27 -15.03
CA LYS A 207 -9.91 -8.79 -14.56
C LYS A 207 -9.21 -9.82 -13.69
N ALA A 208 -9.94 -10.49 -12.80
CA ALA A 208 -9.38 -11.48 -11.88
C ALA A 208 -8.79 -12.70 -12.60
N LEU A 209 -9.48 -13.20 -13.64
CA LEU A 209 -9.12 -14.44 -14.33
C LEU A 209 -7.66 -14.49 -14.85
N PRO A 210 -7.20 -13.55 -15.71
CA PRO A 210 -5.83 -13.59 -16.20
C PRO A 210 -4.78 -13.41 -15.09
N ILE A 211 -5.15 -12.72 -13.99
CA ILE A 211 -4.25 -12.51 -12.85
C ILE A 211 -4.08 -13.81 -12.04
N TYR A 212 -5.16 -14.55 -11.78
CA TYR A 212 -5.05 -15.88 -11.14
C TYR A 212 -4.27 -16.88 -11.99
N GLN A 213 -4.49 -16.88 -13.32
CA GLN A 213 -3.74 -17.74 -14.24
C GLN A 213 -2.24 -17.45 -14.18
N ARG A 214 -1.86 -16.17 -14.21
CA ARG A 214 -0.47 -15.74 -14.06
C ARG A 214 0.12 -16.13 -12.69
N ALA A 215 -0.64 -15.95 -11.61
CA ALA A 215 -0.21 -16.36 -10.28
C ALA A 215 0.07 -17.88 -10.23
N LEU A 216 -0.81 -18.67 -10.85
CA LEU A 216 -0.70 -20.13 -10.93
C LEU A 216 0.55 -20.56 -11.69
N GLU A 217 0.80 -19.97 -12.86
CA GLU A 217 1.99 -20.27 -13.68
C GLU A 217 3.29 -20.02 -12.90
N ILE A 218 3.38 -18.90 -12.19
CA ILE A 218 4.57 -18.55 -11.41
C ILE A 218 4.73 -19.53 -10.24
N VAL A 219 3.68 -19.78 -9.45
CA VAL A 219 3.79 -20.62 -8.26
C VAL A 219 4.08 -22.08 -8.61
N GLU A 220 3.51 -22.61 -9.71
CA GLU A 220 3.84 -23.93 -10.22
C GLU A 220 5.30 -24.04 -10.68
N LYS A 221 5.80 -23.02 -11.38
CA LYS A 221 7.18 -22.99 -11.88
C LYS A 221 8.19 -22.92 -10.73
N VAL A 222 7.91 -22.10 -9.72
CA VAL A 222 8.87 -21.77 -8.66
C VAL A 222 8.85 -22.79 -7.52
N LEU A 223 7.67 -23.26 -7.11
CA LEU A 223 7.50 -24.16 -5.96
C LEU A 223 7.23 -25.62 -6.36
N GLY A 224 6.91 -25.85 -7.63
CA GLY A 224 6.54 -27.16 -8.16
C GLY A 224 5.04 -27.45 -8.07
N PRO A 225 4.50 -28.30 -8.95
CA PRO A 225 3.05 -28.46 -9.15
C PRO A 225 2.29 -29.14 -8.00
N GLN A 226 3.00 -29.64 -6.98
CA GLN A 226 2.45 -30.32 -5.80
C GLN A 226 2.57 -29.47 -4.53
N HIS A 227 3.00 -28.22 -4.64
CA HIS A 227 3.11 -27.33 -3.47
C HIS A 227 1.72 -26.90 -2.97
N PRO A 228 1.49 -26.77 -1.64
CA PRO A 228 0.21 -26.29 -1.10
C PRO A 228 -0.25 -24.93 -1.66
N ASP A 229 0.68 -24.03 -1.99
CA ASP A 229 0.33 -22.73 -2.57
C ASP A 229 -0.26 -22.85 -3.99
N VAL A 230 0.16 -23.87 -4.77
CA VAL A 230 -0.48 -24.20 -6.04
C VAL A 230 -1.93 -24.59 -5.81
N ALA A 231 -2.21 -25.42 -4.80
CA ALA A 231 -3.57 -25.82 -4.44
C ALA A 231 -4.44 -24.62 -3.98
N ASN A 232 -3.87 -23.68 -3.23
CA ASN A 232 -4.56 -22.46 -2.82
C ASN A 232 -4.96 -21.60 -4.05
N THR A 233 -4.02 -21.37 -4.97
CA THR A 233 -4.32 -20.60 -6.20
C THR A 233 -5.30 -21.34 -7.12
N LEU A 234 -5.19 -22.66 -7.27
CA LEU A 234 -6.15 -23.48 -8.00
C LEU A 234 -7.56 -23.39 -7.40
N ASN A 235 -7.68 -23.46 -6.08
CA ASN A 235 -8.97 -23.32 -5.40
C ASN A 235 -9.63 -21.96 -5.69
N ASN A 236 -8.85 -20.88 -5.67
CA ASN A 236 -9.37 -19.55 -5.95
C ASN A 236 -9.75 -19.37 -7.43
N LEU A 237 -8.95 -19.91 -8.35
CA LEU A 237 -9.28 -19.93 -9.77
C LEU A 237 -10.56 -20.74 -10.06
N ALA A 238 -10.72 -21.90 -9.40
CA ALA A 238 -11.93 -22.72 -9.52
C ALA A 238 -13.17 -22.03 -8.91
N LEU A 239 -12.98 -21.28 -7.82
CA LEU A 239 -14.01 -20.43 -7.22
C LEU A 239 -14.51 -19.37 -8.20
N LEU A 240 -13.58 -18.68 -8.87
CA LEU A 240 -13.91 -17.69 -9.90
C LEU A 240 -14.73 -18.31 -11.04
N TYR A 241 -14.29 -19.45 -11.60
CA TYR A 241 -15.07 -20.15 -12.63
C TYR A 241 -16.46 -20.56 -12.16
N ARG A 242 -16.60 -20.99 -10.89
CA ARG A 242 -17.90 -21.30 -10.28
C ARG A 242 -18.79 -20.06 -10.20
N GLN A 243 -18.26 -18.90 -9.81
CA GLN A 243 -19.01 -17.63 -9.77
C GLN A 243 -19.44 -17.16 -11.16
N MET A 244 -18.63 -17.45 -12.19
CA MET A 244 -18.97 -17.20 -13.60
C MET A 244 -19.99 -18.23 -14.16
N GLY A 245 -20.36 -19.26 -13.39
CA GLY A 245 -21.25 -20.33 -13.83
C GLY A 245 -20.64 -21.32 -14.82
N GLU A 246 -19.31 -21.33 -14.94
CA GLU A 246 -18.50 -22.22 -15.79
C GLU A 246 -18.06 -23.47 -14.99
N TYR A 247 -19.04 -24.24 -14.50
CA TYR A 247 -18.80 -25.36 -13.59
C TYR A 247 -17.91 -26.45 -14.21
N GLU A 248 -18.05 -26.70 -15.51
CA GLU A 248 -17.27 -27.70 -16.25
C GLU A 248 -15.77 -27.36 -16.26
N LYS A 249 -15.41 -26.06 -16.16
CA LYS A 249 -14.03 -25.62 -16.00
C LYS A 249 -13.57 -25.68 -14.54
N ALA A 250 -14.45 -25.34 -13.60
CA ALA A 250 -14.13 -25.32 -12.17
C ALA A 250 -13.86 -26.73 -11.58
N LEU A 251 -14.66 -27.73 -11.94
CA LEU A 251 -14.59 -29.09 -11.36
C LEU A 251 -13.20 -29.75 -11.48
N PRO A 252 -12.56 -29.85 -12.66
CA PRO A 252 -11.22 -30.46 -12.75
C PRO A 252 -10.15 -29.67 -11.98
N ILE A 253 -10.30 -28.35 -11.87
CA ILE A 253 -9.37 -27.48 -11.13
C ILE A 253 -9.50 -27.72 -9.63
N TYR A 254 -10.73 -27.79 -9.10
CA TYR A 254 -10.98 -28.17 -7.71
C TYR A 254 -10.45 -29.57 -7.38
N GLN A 255 -10.68 -30.54 -8.27
CA GLN A 255 -10.20 -31.91 -8.07
C GLN A 255 -8.67 -31.94 -7.91
N ARG A 256 -7.95 -31.20 -8.78
CA ARG A 256 -6.50 -31.07 -8.69
C ARG A 256 -6.06 -30.39 -7.39
N ALA A 257 -6.73 -29.29 -7.01
CA ALA A 257 -6.42 -28.59 -5.75
C ALA A 257 -6.60 -29.51 -4.53
N LEU A 258 -7.67 -30.30 -4.53
CA LEU A 258 -7.98 -31.24 -3.45
C LEU A 258 -6.95 -32.37 -3.37
N GLU A 259 -6.58 -32.97 -4.50
CA GLU A 259 -5.55 -34.02 -4.55
C GLU A 259 -4.21 -33.53 -3.95
N ILE A 260 -3.75 -32.35 -4.36
CA ILE A 260 -2.52 -31.76 -3.82
C ILE A 260 -2.63 -31.57 -2.31
N MET A 261 -3.72 -30.95 -1.83
CA MET A 261 -3.87 -30.63 -0.41
C MET A 261 -4.05 -31.88 0.46
N GLU A 262 -4.76 -32.90 -0.03
CA GLU A 262 -4.90 -34.20 0.63
C GLU A 262 -3.56 -34.92 0.74
N ASN A 263 -2.75 -34.91 -0.31
CA ASN A 263 -1.43 -35.54 -0.30
C ASN A 263 -0.44 -34.85 0.65
N VAL A 264 -0.51 -33.52 0.77
CA VAL A 264 0.47 -32.76 1.57
C VAL A 264 0.05 -32.61 3.04
N LEU A 265 -1.23 -32.32 3.32
CA LEU A 265 -1.71 -32.00 4.67
C LEU A 265 -2.71 -33.03 5.23
N GLY A 266 -3.18 -33.96 4.40
CA GLY A 266 -4.19 -34.96 4.76
C GLY A 266 -5.64 -34.47 4.65
N SER A 267 -6.56 -35.42 4.59
CA SER A 267 -7.99 -35.19 4.32
C SER A 267 -8.73 -34.38 5.40
N ASN A 268 -8.21 -34.34 6.62
CA ASN A 268 -8.82 -33.67 7.78
C ASN A 268 -8.25 -32.27 8.06
N HIS A 269 -7.25 -31.82 7.28
CA HIS A 269 -6.69 -30.49 7.46
C HIS A 269 -7.73 -29.41 7.09
N PRO A 270 -7.83 -28.29 7.83
CA PRO A 270 -8.81 -27.23 7.56
C PRO A 270 -8.83 -26.75 6.09
N ASN A 271 -7.67 -26.52 5.49
CA ASN A 271 -7.58 -26.09 4.08
C ASN A 271 -8.14 -27.15 3.12
N THR A 272 -7.87 -28.44 3.38
CA THR A 272 -8.43 -29.54 2.57
C THR A 272 -9.95 -29.58 2.66
N ILE A 273 -10.50 -29.34 3.86
CA ILE A 273 -11.95 -29.29 4.08
C ILE A 273 -12.57 -28.10 3.33
N ILE A 274 -11.92 -26.93 3.32
CA ILE A 274 -12.39 -25.75 2.57
C ILE A 274 -12.48 -26.06 1.08
N ILE A 275 -11.43 -26.62 0.48
CA ILE A 275 -11.40 -26.97 -0.96
C ILE A 275 -12.49 -28.00 -1.26
N ARG A 276 -12.64 -29.03 -0.42
CA ARG A 276 -13.68 -30.04 -0.57
C ARG A 276 -15.09 -29.44 -0.53
N ASN A 277 -15.36 -28.54 0.41
CA ASN A 277 -16.65 -27.86 0.51
C ASN A 277 -16.92 -27.02 -0.73
N ASN A 278 -15.92 -26.29 -1.24
CA ASN A 278 -16.05 -25.51 -2.47
C ASN A 278 -16.31 -26.39 -3.70
N PHE A 279 -15.66 -27.54 -3.78
CA PHE A 279 -15.85 -28.54 -4.83
C PHE A 279 -17.27 -29.13 -4.79
N VAL A 280 -17.75 -29.56 -3.62
CA VAL A 280 -19.12 -30.08 -3.45
C VAL A 280 -20.15 -29.02 -3.83
N GLN A 281 -19.97 -27.78 -3.38
CA GLN A 281 -20.85 -26.67 -3.76
C GLN A 281 -20.86 -26.43 -5.28
N CYS A 282 -19.74 -26.63 -5.96
CA CYS A 282 -19.67 -26.53 -7.42
C CYS A 282 -20.52 -27.61 -8.11
N ILE A 283 -20.46 -28.85 -7.62
CA ILE A 283 -21.28 -29.97 -8.12
C ILE A 283 -22.77 -29.66 -7.92
N THR A 284 -23.17 -29.26 -6.72
CA THR A 284 -24.58 -28.95 -6.42
C THR A 284 -25.11 -27.79 -7.29
N ASN A 285 -24.28 -26.79 -7.56
CA ASN A 285 -24.66 -25.66 -8.42
C ASN A 285 -24.82 -26.09 -9.89
N MET A 286 -24.00 -27.04 -10.35
CA MET A 286 -24.09 -27.60 -11.71
C MET A 286 -25.36 -28.44 -11.88
N GLU A 287 -25.65 -29.32 -10.92
CA GLU A 287 -26.85 -30.17 -10.92
C GLU A 287 -28.13 -29.32 -10.87
N GLY A 288 -28.21 -28.33 -9.99
CA GLY A 288 -29.37 -27.43 -9.91
C GLY A 288 -29.58 -26.53 -11.15
N LYS A 289 -28.54 -26.32 -11.97
CA LYS A 289 -28.67 -25.67 -13.29
C LYS A 289 -29.17 -26.64 -14.36
N SER A 290 -28.86 -27.93 -14.26
CA SER A 290 -29.33 -28.94 -15.21
C SER A 290 -30.82 -29.28 -15.07
N GLU A 291 -31.44 -28.91 -13.93
CA GLU A 291 -32.85 -29.16 -13.63
C GLU A 291 -33.80 -28.00 -14.00
N ASN A 292 -33.30 -26.83 -14.41
CA ASN A 292 -34.06 -25.65 -14.83
C ASN A 292 -33.97 -25.39 -16.33
#